data_AF-A0A8S2ZU68-F1
#
_entry.id   AF-A0A8S2ZU68-F1
#
_cell.length_a   1.000
_cell.length_b   1.000
_cell.length_c   1.000
_cell.angle_alpha   90.00
_cell.angle_beta   90.00
_cell.angle_gamma   90.00
#
_symmetry.space_group_name_H-M   'P 1'
#
loop_
_entity.id
_entity.type
_entity.pdbx_description
1 polymer ?
#
loop_
_entity_poly.entity_id
_entity_poly.type
_entity_poly.pdbx_seq_one_letter_code
_entity_poly.pdbx_strand_id
1 'polypeptide(L)' 'DPRRMHRVINYLRSLINTTATGNTFMETSRWYLVQTLTNFEWRVPSIWCMINEQAKELLDHPYKAIRERIAM' A
#
# COMPACT_ATOMS: atom_id res chain seq x y z
N ASP A 1 -18.54 4.31 -4.66
CA ASP A 1 -18.21 3.64 -5.94
C ASP A 1 -16.76 3.96 -6.31
N PRO A 2 -15.86 2.97 -6.36
CA PRO A 2 -14.45 3.16 -6.75
C PRO A 2 -14.29 3.87 -8.10
N ARG A 3 -15.26 3.72 -9.02
CA ARG A 3 -15.23 4.37 -10.34
C ARG A 3 -15.24 5.90 -10.23
N ARG A 4 -15.89 6.45 -9.20
CA ARG A 4 -15.90 7.90 -8.92
C ARG A 4 -14.61 8.40 -8.28
N MET A 5 -13.83 7.51 -7.66
CA MET A 5 -12.56 7.83 -7.01
C MET A 5 -11.35 7.26 -7.76
N HIS A 6 -11.50 6.90 -9.04
CA HIS A 6 -10.45 6.27 -9.83
C HIS A 6 -9.13 7.05 -9.83
N ARG A 7 -9.17 8.39 -9.73
CA ARG A 7 -7.97 9.23 -9.60
C ARG A 7 -7.22 8.99 -8.29
N VAL A 8 -7.95 8.96 -7.16
CA VAL A 8 -7.38 8.68 -5.84
C VAL A 8 -6.80 7.27 -5.82
N ILE A 9 -7.56 6.32 -6.36
CA ILE A 9 -7.15 4.91 -6.43
C ILE A 9 -5.89 4.75 -7.28
N ASN A 10 -5.81 5.39 -8.45
CA ASN A 10 -4.63 5.36 -9.31
C ASN A 10 -3.43 6.07 -8.67
N TYR A 11 -3.66 7.16 -7.94
CA TYR A 11 -2.61 7.83 -7.17
C TYR A 11 -2.05 6.91 -6.07
N LEU A 12 -2.92 6.34 -5.24
CA LEU A 12 -2.51 5.38 -4.21
C LEU A 12 -1.83 4.14 -4.82
N ARG A 13 -2.25 3.70 -6.00
CA ARG A 13 -1.55 2.64 -6.76
C ARG A 13 -0.15 3.06 -7.21
N SER A 14 0.05 4.30 -7.63
CA SER A 14 1.40 4.80 -7.96
C SER A 14 2.33 4.83 -6.76
N LEU A 15 1.77 5.09 -5.56
CA LEU A 15 2.52 5.04 -4.32
C LEU A 15 3.06 3.65 -4.04
N ILE A 16 2.34 2.57 -4.37
CA ILE A 16 2.82 1.18 -4.18
C ILE A 16 4.17 0.96 -4.90
N ASN A 17 4.28 1.42 -6.13
CA ASN A 17 5.47 1.21 -6.97
C ASN A 17 6.63 2.17 -6.66
N THR A 18 6.45 3.11 -5.73
CA THR A 18 7.51 4.05 -5.38
C THR A 18 8.58 3.33 -4.54
N THR A 19 9.85 3.47 -4.89
CA THR A 19 10.94 2.82 -4.15
C THR A 19 11.17 3.46 -2.79
N ALA A 20 11.73 2.68 -1.87
CA ALA A 20 12.13 3.11 -0.53
C ALA A 20 12.99 4.38 -0.60
N THR A 21 12.56 5.44 0.08
CA THR A 21 13.30 6.72 0.13
C THR A 21 14.35 6.74 1.25
N GLY A 22 14.42 5.67 2.06
CA GLY A 22 15.31 5.57 3.21
C GLY A 22 14.78 6.28 4.46
N ASN A 23 13.69 7.03 4.33
CA ASN A 23 12.98 7.65 5.46
C ASN A 23 11.83 6.75 5.93
N THR A 24 12.05 6.06 7.05
CA THR A 24 11.10 5.11 7.65
C THR A 24 9.72 5.72 7.90
N PHE A 25 9.65 6.99 8.33
CA PHE A 25 8.38 7.66 8.61
C PHE A 25 7.56 7.88 7.34
N MET A 26 8.23 8.32 6.27
CA MET A 26 7.59 8.57 4.98
C MET A 26 7.12 7.25 4.34
N GLU A 27 7.92 6.20 4.44
CA GLU A 27 7.54 4.85 3.99
C GLU A 27 6.35 4.29 4.77
N THR A 28 6.34 4.42 6.10
CA THR A 28 5.23 3.96 6.95
C THR A 28 3.95 4.74 6.65
N SER A 29 4.04 6.05 6.47
CA SER A 29 2.90 6.92 6.14
C SER A 29 2.32 6.59 4.76
N ARG A 30 3.18 6.27 3.78
CA ARG A 30 2.78 5.81 2.47
C ARG A 30 1.99 4.50 2.56
N TRP A 31 2.50 3.52 3.30
CA TRP A 31 1.82 2.24 3.51
C TRP A 31 0.50 2.39 4.25
N TYR A 32 0.40 3.32 5.20
CA TYR A 32 -0.86 3.68 5.83
C TYR A 32 -1.91 4.18 4.80
N LEU A 33 -1.50 5.04 3.86
CA LEU A 33 -2.38 5.49 2.79
C LEU A 33 -2.77 4.35 1.84
N VAL A 34 -1.83 3.49 1.47
CA VAL A 34 -2.10 2.31 0.63
C VAL A 34 -3.08 1.35 1.33
N GLN A 35 -2.98 1.18 2.65
CA GLN A 35 -3.90 0.36 3.44
C GLN A 35 -5.34 0.86 3.33
N THR A 36 -5.60 2.15 3.08
CA THR A 36 -6.98 2.61 2.85
C THR A 36 -7.65 1.99 1.62
N LEU A 37 -6.86 1.46 0.67
CA LEU A 37 -7.36 0.74 -0.50
C LEU A 37 -7.95 -0.63 -0.16
N THR A 38 -7.60 -1.23 0.97
CA THR A 38 -8.17 -2.51 1.43
C THR A 38 -9.68 -2.41 1.60
N ASN A 39 -10.19 -1.23 1.99
CA ASN A 39 -11.64 -0.96 2.07
C ASN A 39 -12.39 -1.12 0.72
N PHE A 40 -11.66 -1.19 -0.39
CA PHE A 40 -12.22 -1.40 -1.73
C PHE A 40 -11.93 -2.82 -2.30
N GLU A 41 -11.40 -3.73 -1.48
CA GLU A 41 -10.97 -5.11 -1.81
C GLU A 41 -11.78 -5.79 -2.92
N TRP A 42 -13.04 -6.14 -2.66
CA TRP A 42 -13.88 -6.88 -3.60
C TRP A 42 -14.29 -6.08 -4.83
N ARG A 43 -14.15 -4.74 -4.78
CA ARG A 43 -14.56 -3.84 -5.86
C ARG A 43 -13.44 -3.55 -6.86
N VAL A 44 -12.18 -3.71 -6.45
CA VAL A 44 -11.01 -3.55 -7.33
C VAL A 44 -9.97 -4.65 -7.04
N PRO A 45 -10.22 -5.90 -7.48
CA PRO A 45 -9.38 -7.05 -7.15
C PRO A 45 -7.93 -6.92 -7.62
N SER A 46 -7.70 -6.24 -8.74
CA SER A 46 -6.35 -6.05 -9.29
C SER A 46 -5.44 -5.26 -8.36
N ILE A 47 -5.99 -4.29 -7.63
CA ILE A 47 -5.24 -3.48 -6.67
C ILE A 47 -4.95 -4.28 -5.42
N TRP A 48 -5.90 -5.10 -4.98
CA TRP A 48 -5.71 -6.01 -3.87
C TRP A 48 -4.55 -7.00 -4.12
N CYS A 49 -4.50 -7.61 -5.31
CA CYS A 49 -3.38 -8.49 -5.67
C CYS A 49 -2.04 -7.75 -5.62
N MET A 50 -1.95 -6.54 -6.18
CA MET A 50 -0.72 -5.75 -6.16
C MET A 50 -0.26 -5.39 -4.74
N ILE A 51 -1.19 -5.00 -3.86
CA ILE A 51 -0.88 -4.69 -2.46
C ILE A 51 -0.32 -5.94 -1.79
N ASN A 52 -0.94 -7.10 -1.98
CA ASN A 52 -0.48 -8.35 -1.38
C ASN A 52 0.89 -8.80 -1.90
N GLU A 53 1.18 -8.61 -3.19
CA GLU A 53 2.49 -8.94 -3.77
C GLU A 53 3.58 -8.07 -3.16
N GLN A 54 3.38 -6.75 -3.07
CA GLN A 54 4.34 -5.84 -2.46
C GLN A 54 4.44 -5.97 -0.95
N ALA A 55 3.33 -6.26 -0.26
CA ALA A 55 3.32 -6.55 1.17
C ALA A 55 4.23 -7.73 1.51
N LYS A 56 4.24 -8.78 0.70
CA LYS A 56 5.12 -9.95 0.89
C LYS A 56 6.61 -9.56 0.88
N GLU A 57 7.02 -8.72 -0.05
CA GLU A 57 8.42 -8.25 -0.15
C GLU A 57 8.85 -7.45 1.09
N LEU A 58 7.89 -6.84 1.77
CA LEU A 58 8.13 -5.95 2.90
C LEU A 58 7.92 -6.63 4.26
N LEU A 59 7.51 -7.89 4.30
CA LEU A 59 7.52 -8.69 5.54
C LEU A 59 8.96 -8.83 6.07
N ASP A 60 9.96 -8.83 5.19
CA ASP A 60 11.38 -8.89 5.54
C ASP A 60 12.05 -7.50 5.62
N HIS A 61 11.26 -6.41 5.62
CA HIS A 61 11.80 -5.05 5.62
C HIS A 61 12.66 -4.78 6.87
N PRO A 62 13.80 -4.06 6.80
CA PRO A 62 14.69 -3.84 7.95
C PRO A 62 14.01 -3.10 9.12
N TYR A 63 13.09 -2.18 8.82
CA TYR A 63 12.41 -1.40 9.84
C TYR A 63 11.17 -2.10 10.40
N LYS A 64 11.15 -2.29 11.72
CA LYS A 64 10.04 -2.92 12.47
C LYS A 64 8.69 -2.22 12.23
N ALA A 65 8.66 -0.88 12.21
CA ALA A 65 7.43 -0.11 12.04
C ALA A 65 6.70 -0.41 10.72
N ILE A 66 7.45 -0.73 9.66
CA ILE A 66 6.88 -1.08 8.36
C ILE A 66 6.33 -2.50 8.39
N ARG A 67 7.07 -3.45 8.98
CA ARG A 67 6.58 -4.83 9.16
C ARG A 67 5.29 -4.89 9.97
N GLU A 68 5.22 -4.15 11.09
CA GLU A 68 4.01 -4.07 11.91
C GLU A 68 2.83 -3.47 11.15
N ARG A 69 3.07 -2.46 10.32
CA ARG A 69 2.02 -1.82 9.52
C ARG A 69 1.42 -2.78 8.48
N ILE A 70 2.23 -3.64 7.88
CA ILE A 70 1.82 -4.56 6.81
C ILE A 70 1.13 -5.80 7.38
N ALA A 71 1.50 -6.23 8.58
CA ALA A 71 0.91 -7.38 9.24
C ALA A 71 -0.49 -7.11 9.85
N MET A 72 -0.93 -5.85 9.90
CA MET A 72 -2.24 -5.42 10.40
C MET A 72 -3.33 -5.46 9.32
#